data_AF-A0A0L0VLL3-F1
#
_entry.id   AF-A0A0L0VLL3-F1
#
_cell.length_a   1.000
_cell.length_b   1.000
_cell.length_c   1.000
_cell.angle_alpha   90.00
_cell.angle_beta   90.00
_cell.angle_gamma   90.00
#
_symmetry.space_group_name_H-M   'P 1'
#
loop_
_entity.id
_entity.type
_entity.pdbx_description
1 polymer ?
#
loop_
_entity_poly.entity_id
_entity_poly.type
_entity_poly.pdbx_seq_one_letter_code
_entity_poly.pdbx_strand_id
1 'polypeptide(L)'
;MSSEEANCNQNTEVVEEVEVKQTFILQTAGFDARFPNTNQTKHCWQAYVDHHKCKNRHGVEHDACRHFYRTFNSLCPNRWIARWDEQREAGKFPVQLDP
;
A
#
# COMPACT_ATOMS: atom_id res chain seq x y z
N MET A 1 -20.49 5.47 -30.46
CA MET A 1 -20.29 4.03 -30.17
C MET A 1 -18.95 3.65 -30.76
N SER A 2 -17.97 3.33 -29.90
CA SER A 2 -16.66 2.70 -30.16
C SER A 2 -15.79 3.32 -31.26
N SER A 3 -14.49 3.52 -31.14
CA SER A 3 -13.48 3.10 -30.16
C SER A 3 -12.19 3.65 -30.76
N GLU A 4 -11.40 4.42 -30.02
CA GLU A 4 -10.09 4.86 -30.49
C GLU A 4 -9.05 4.53 -29.41
N GLU A 5 -8.23 3.55 -29.74
CA GLU A 5 -7.15 2.99 -28.93
C GLU A 5 -6.03 4.03 -28.77
N ALA A 6 -5.57 4.24 -27.54
CA ALA A 6 -4.43 5.10 -27.26
C ALA A 6 -3.12 4.37 -27.58
N ASN A 7 -2.55 4.70 -28.73
CA ASN A 7 -1.17 4.40 -29.13
C ASN A 7 -0.22 5.40 -28.47
N CYS A 8 0.82 4.92 -27.78
CA CYS A 8 2.02 5.71 -27.54
C CYS A 8 3.25 4.81 -27.64
N ASN A 9 3.73 4.61 -28.87
CA ASN A 9 5.11 4.21 -29.11
C ASN A 9 5.79 5.31 -29.92
N GLN A 10 6.92 5.79 -29.43
CA GLN A 10 8.09 6.09 -30.24
C GLN A 10 9.30 6.26 -29.31
N ASN A 11 10.21 5.30 -29.35
CA ASN A 11 11.65 5.56 -29.56
C ASN A 11 12.36 4.22 -29.83
N THR A 12 12.93 4.13 -31.01
CA THR A 12 13.76 3.01 -31.47
C THR A 12 15.19 3.24 -31.02
N GLU A 13 15.61 2.52 -29.99
CA GLU A 13 17.01 2.17 -29.76
C GLU A 13 17.05 0.65 -29.58
N VAL A 14 18.09 0.02 -30.10
CA VAL A 14 18.27 -1.43 -30.17
C VAL A 14 18.15 -2.03 -28.78
N VAL A 15 16.97 -2.58 -28.45
CA VAL A 15 16.78 -3.41 -27.26
C VAL A 15 17.18 -4.83 -27.62
N GLU A 16 18.42 -5.16 -27.26
CA GLU A 16 18.83 -6.54 -27.02
C GLU A 16 17.75 -7.19 -26.15
N GLU A 17 17.10 -8.26 -26.64
CA GLU A 17 16.16 -9.06 -25.87
C GLU A 17 16.93 -9.73 -24.72
N VAL A 18 17.17 -8.98 -23.65
CA VAL A 18 17.52 -9.57 -22.37
C VAL A 18 16.24 -10.23 -21.89
N GLU A 19 16.16 -11.55 -22.01
CA GLU A 19 15.17 -12.38 -21.34
C GLU A 19 15.27 -12.09 -19.84
N VAL A 20 14.55 -11.08 -19.35
CA VAL A 20 14.50 -10.76 -17.94
C VAL A 20 13.68 -11.86 -17.30
N LYS A 21 14.36 -12.93 -16.88
CA LYS A 21 13.81 -13.94 -15.98
C LYS A 21 13.45 -13.21 -14.68
N GLN A 22 12.23 -12.70 -14.61
CA GLN A 22 11.70 -12.00 -13.45
C GLN A 22 11.67 -13.01 -12.29
N THR A 23 12.69 -12.97 -11.44
CA THR A 23 12.72 -13.75 -10.21
C THR A 23 11.80 -13.05 -9.21
N PHE A 24 10.54 -13.49 -9.14
CA PHE A 24 9.59 -12.96 -8.17
C PHE A 24 9.92 -13.49 -6.77
N ILE A 25 10.31 -12.59 -5.86
CA ILE A 25 10.46 -12.93 -4.45
C ILE A 25 9.08 -12.79 -3.80
N LEU A 26 8.43 -13.92 -3.52
CA LEU A 26 7.14 -13.94 -2.83
C LEU A 26 7.35 -13.54 -1.37
N GLN A 27 6.82 -12.38 -0.99
CA GLN A 27 6.86 -11.85 0.37
C GLN A 27 5.48 -11.31 0.75
N THR A 28 5.12 -11.45 2.02
CA THR A 28 3.86 -10.95 2.59
C THR A 28 4.11 -10.44 4.01
N ALA A 29 3.09 -9.90 4.67
CA ALA A 29 3.15 -9.51 6.06
C ALA A 29 3.53 -10.71 6.95
N GLY A 30 4.52 -10.52 7.84
CA GLY A 30 4.94 -11.53 8.80
C GLY A 30 3.96 -11.71 9.96
N PHE A 31 4.27 -12.65 10.86
CA PHE A 31 3.53 -12.85 12.09
C PHE A 31 3.80 -11.70 13.09
N ASP A 32 2.74 -11.02 13.54
CA ASP A 32 2.82 -10.01 14.62
C ASP A 32 2.35 -10.64 15.95
N ALA A 33 3.27 -10.75 16.90
CA ALA A 33 3.00 -11.32 18.22
C ALA A 33 1.98 -10.51 19.05
N ARG A 34 1.70 -9.25 18.69
CA ARG A 34 0.64 -8.44 19.33
C ARG A 34 -0.76 -8.92 18.95
N PHE A 35 -0.90 -9.59 17.81
CA PHE A 35 -2.15 -10.08 17.27
C PHE A 35 -2.08 -11.60 17.00
N PRO A 36 -1.94 -12.44 18.05
CA PRO A 36 -1.77 -13.88 17.88
C PRO A 36 -3.07 -14.62 17.52
N ASN A 37 -4.22 -13.98 17.73
CA ASN A 37 -5.53 -14.59 17.50
C ASN A 37 -5.91 -14.56 16.01
N THR A 38 -6.84 -15.42 15.60
CA THR A 38 -7.33 -15.51 14.22
C THR A 38 -7.95 -14.20 13.70
N ASN A 39 -8.49 -13.36 14.59
CA ASN A 39 -9.07 -12.07 14.19
C ASN A 39 -7.99 -11.00 13.95
N GLN A 40 -7.62 -10.81 12.68
CA GLN A 40 -6.61 -9.84 12.23
C GLN A 40 -7.18 -8.43 11.93
N THR A 41 -8.44 -8.16 12.29
CA THR A 41 -9.08 -6.84 12.06
C THR A 41 -8.30 -5.71 12.72
N LYS A 42 -7.84 -5.92 13.96
CA LYS A 42 -7.03 -4.91 14.69
C LYS A 42 -5.63 -4.76 14.10
N HIS A 43 -5.04 -5.83 13.58
CA HIS A 43 -3.73 -5.76 12.93
C HIS A 43 -3.78 -4.90 11.67
N CYS A 44 -4.76 -5.15 10.80
CA CYS A 44 -5.02 -4.34 9.61
C CYS A 44 -5.26 -2.85 9.97
N TRP A 45 -6.18 -2.58 10.91
CA TRP A 45 -6.50 -1.22 11.33
C TRP A 45 -5.29 -0.47 11.90
N GLN A 46 -4.53 -1.13 12.79
CA GLN A 46 -3.36 -0.52 13.42
C GLN A 46 -2.27 -0.22 12.40
N ALA A 47 -2.00 -1.13 11.46
CA ALA A 47 -1.01 -0.91 10.40
C ALA A 47 -1.37 0.29 9.50
N TYR A 48 -2.65 0.48 9.19
CA TYR A 48 -3.12 1.64 8.42
C TYR A 48 -2.91 2.96 9.19
N VAL A 49 -3.30 3.00 10.46
CA VAL A 49 -3.11 4.17 11.32
C VAL A 49 -1.61 4.50 11.49
N ASP A 50 -0.79 3.49 11.76
CA ASP A 50 0.65 3.65 11.99
C ASP A 50 1.37 4.15 10.73
N HIS A 51 0.97 3.67 9.54
CA HIS A 51 1.48 4.19 8.27
C HIS A 51 1.25 5.70 8.13
N HIS A 52 0.03 6.17 8.42
CA HIS A 52 -0.30 7.59 8.28
C HIS A 52 0.33 8.46 9.36
N LYS A 53 0.44 7.97 10.59
CA LYS A 53 1.21 8.64 11.65
C LYS A 53 2.69 8.75 11.28
N CYS A 54 3.26 7.68 10.74
CA CYS A 54 4.64 7.65 10.26
C CYS A 54 4.86 8.67 9.14
N LYS A 55 3.94 8.72 8.16
CA LYS A 55 3.97 9.69 7.04
C LYS A 55 3.96 11.13 7.54
N ASN A 56 3.15 11.43 8.56
CA ASN A 56 3.04 12.77 9.13
C ASN A 56 4.27 13.17 9.95
N ARG A 57 4.90 12.23 10.67
CA ARG A 57 6.07 12.50 11.53
C ARG A 57 7.39 12.55 10.78
N HIS A 58 7.63 11.60 9.89
CA HIS A 58 8.94 11.36 9.26
C HIS A 58 9.01 11.76 7.78
N GLY A 59 7.86 12.01 7.13
CA GLY A 59 7.78 12.22 5.68
C GLY A 59 7.56 10.93 4.89
N VAL A 60 7.41 11.05 3.56
CA VAL A 60 6.95 9.96 2.68
C VAL A 60 7.97 8.83 2.50
N GLU A 61 9.27 9.13 2.64
CA GLU A 61 10.38 8.24 2.25
C GLU A 61 11.09 7.57 3.42
N HIS A 62 10.39 7.27 4.52
CA HIS A 62 10.99 6.52 5.63
C HIS A 62 10.72 5.01 5.50
N ASP A 63 11.76 4.18 5.66
CA ASP A 63 11.66 2.72 5.50
C ASP A 63 10.65 2.08 6.45
N ALA A 64 10.50 2.62 7.67
CA ALA A 64 9.47 2.16 8.60
C ALA A 64 8.05 2.41 8.06
N CYS A 65 7.80 3.53 7.37
CA CYS A 65 6.50 3.80 6.77
C CYS A 65 6.22 2.81 5.63
N ARG A 66 7.25 2.47 4.83
CA ARG A 66 7.15 1.48 3.75
C ARG A 66 6.81 0.08 4.28
N HIS A 67 7.32 -0.29 5.45
CA HIS A 67 6.93 -1.53 6.12
C HIS A 67 5.42 -1.56 6.45
N PHE A 68 4.91 -0.52 7.11
CA PHE A 68 3.48 -0.43 7.44
C PHE A 68 2.60 -0.40 6.18
N TYR A 69 3.06 0.27 5.12
CA TYR A 69 2.39 0.28 3.82
C TYR A 69 2.22 -1.12 3.24
N ARG A 70 3.29 -1.93 3.23
CA ARG A 70 3.22 -3.32 2.77
C ARG A 70 2.29 -4.16 3.65
N THR A 71 2.34 -3.96 4.96
CA THR A 71 1.54 -4.73 5.93
C THR A 71 0.04 -4.47 5.75
N PHE A 72 -0.42 -3.22 5.72
CA PHE A 72 -1.86 -2.97 5.58
C PHE A 72 -2.39 -3.34 4.18
N ASN A 73 -1.62 -3.14 3.10
CA ASN A 73 -2.05 -3.56 1.76
C ASN A 73 -2.16 -5.08 1.62
N SER A 74 -1.38 -5.85 2.39
CA SER A 74 -1.43 -7.32 2.35
C SER A 74 -2.57 -7.90 3.19
N LEU A 75 -2.96 -7.21 4.27
CA LEU A 75 -3.93 -7.73 5.26
C LEU A 75 -5.34 -7.15 5.09
N CYS A 76 -5.46 -5.89 4.71
CA CYS A 76 -6.72 -5.18 4.70
C CYS A 76 -7.50 -5.42 3.40
N PRO A 77 -8.83 -5.62 3.48
CA PRO A 77 -9.67 -5.58 2.29
C PRO A 77 -9.63 -4.19 1.63
N ASN A 78 -9.48 -4.13 0.29
CA ASN A 78 -9.42 -2.86 -0.46
C ASN A 78 -10.63 -1.95 -0.18
N ARG A 79 -11.82 -2.54 0.01
CA ARG A 79 -13.03 -1.81 0.41
C ARG A 79 -12.85 -0.99 1.69
N TRP A 80 -12.13 -1.53 2.68
CA TRP A 80 -11.94 -0.85 3.96
C TRP A 80 -10.98 0.31 3.81
N ILE A 81 -9.87 0.11 3.08
CA ILE A 81 -8.89 1.14 2.78
C ILE A 81 -9.58 2.31 2.07
N ALA A 82 -10.32 2.06 0.98
CA ALA A 82 -11.04 3.10 0.25
C ALA A 82 -12.00 3.90 1.14
N ARG A 83 -12.79 3.21 1.98
CA ARG A 83 -13.68 3.87 2.94
C ARG A 83 -12.92 4.74 3.95
N TRP A 84 -11.79 4.27 4.45
CA TRP A 84 -10.99 5.04 5.39
C TRP A 84 -10.30 6.22 4.73
N ASP A 85 -9.87 6.09 3.48
CA ASP A 85 -9.31 7.19 2.70
C ASP A 85 -10.36 8.29 2.46
N GLU A 86 -11.58 7.93 2.05
CA GLU A 86 -12.71 8.88 1.94
C GLU A 86 -12.99 9.60 3.27
N GLN A 87 -12.96 8.86 4.40
CA GLN A 87 -13.15 9.45 5.72
C GLN A 87 -12.03 10.42 6.12
N ARG A 88 -10.79 10.13 5.73
CA ARG A 88 -9.63 11.00 5.98
C ARG A 88 -9.69 12.27 5.12
N GLU A 89 -10.01 12.13 3.84
CA GLU A 89 -10.18 13.27 2.92
C GLU A 89 -11.35 14.17 3.35
N ALA A 90 -12.43 13.59 3.85
CA ALA A 90 -13.55 14.33 4.42
C ALA A 90 -13.29 14.90 5.83
N GLY A 91 -12.15 14.63 6.46
CA GLY A 91 -11.83 15.06 7.82
C GLY A 91 -12.69 14.42 8.92
N LYS A 92 -13.37 13.30 8.63
CA LYS A 92 -14.27 12.58 9.55
C LYS A 92 -13.64 11.31 10.13
N PHE A 93 -12.32 11.19 10.06
CA PHE A 93 -11.62 10.02 10.56
C PHE A 93 -11.62 10.01 12.10
N PRO A 94 -11.96 8.88 12.76
CA PRO A 94 -12.18 8.85 14.22
C PRO A 94 -10.88 8.92 15.05
N VAL A 95 -9.71 8.83 14.42
CA VAL A 95 -8.40 8.79 15.10
C VAL A 95 -7.57 10.01 14.74
N GLN A 96 -6.86 10.56 15.72
CA GLN A 96 -5.89 11.63 15.51
C GLN A 96 -4.64 11.05 14.84
N LEU A 97 -4.31 11.59 13.66
CA LEU A 97 -3.16 11.19 12.84
C LEU A 97 -1.94 12.09 13.08
N ASP A 98 -2.10 13.16 13.84
CA ASP A 98 -1.00 14.02 14.24
C ASP A 98 -0.18 13.34 15.36
N PRO A 99 1.15 13.48 15.36
CA PRO A 99 2.04 12.88 16.37
C PRO A 99 1.85 13.44 17.78
#